data_AF-A0A8S0QJP9-F1
#
_entry.id   AF-A0A8S0QJP9-F1
#
_cell.length_a   1.000
_cell.length_b   1.000
_cell.length_c   1.000
_cell.angle_alpha   90.00
_cell.angle_beta   90.00
_cell.angle_gamma   90.00
#
_symmetry.space_group_name_H-M   'P 1'
#
loop_
_entity.id
_entity.type
_entity.pdbx_description
1 polymer ?
#
loop_
_entity_poly.entity_id
_entity_poly.type
_entity_poly.pdbx_seq_one_letter_code
_entity_poly.pdbx_strand_id
1 'polypeptide(L)'
;MVEKLNPQLSAVGEMAVPDVQIITSGGLRITAHSHILASASPVLESMIERPKKRRSSQRNIPIPGVPCDAVSVFIQFLYSSKCSEEQMEKYGIHLLALSHVYLVPQLKQRCTRELSRRLNTENVLDVLQLARLCDAPDLYLKCMKMLSCNFKAVEHTEGWKFLQNHDPRLELEILQFIDEAEMRIKRTRRNREEQKMYLQLSEAMDCLEHICTEGCTSVGPCDMDPSKNKGPCSKFSTCHGLQLLIKHFAACKKRVNGGCLRCKRMWQLFQLHSSICDKPEQCRVPLCRYCPKEAPSNVRAHV
;
A
#
# COMPACT_ATOMS: atom_id res chain seq x y z
N MET A 1 -39.60 44.02 -26.96
CA MET A 1 -39.48 42.93 -25.97
C MET A 1 -38.07 43.03 -25.39
N VAL A 2 -37.76 43.92 -24.44
CA VAL A 2 -38.15 43.94 -23.00
C VAL A 2 -38.09 42.51 -22.43
N GLU A 3 -37.27 42.12 -21.45
CA GLU A 3 -36.90 42.77 -20.18
C GLU A 3 -35.61 42.21 -19.51
N LYS A 4 -34.89 43.13 -18.85
CA LYS A 4 -34.29 43.08 -17.49
C LYS A 4 -33.22 42.03 -17.13
N LEU A 5 -31.98 42.51 -16.98
CA LEU A 5 -31.11 42.13 -15.87
C LEU A 5 -30.62 43.37 -15.10
N ASN A 6 -31.26 43.53 -13.93
CA ASN A 6 -30.81 44.05 -12.63
C ASN A 6 -29.91 45.32 -12.53
N PRO A 7 -30.39 46.40 -11.88
CA PRO A 7 -29.61 47.60 -11.59
C PRO A 7 -29.04 47.56 -10.17
N GLN A 8 -27.93 46.85 -9.95
CA GLN A 8 -27.08 47.05 -8.76
C GLN A 8 -25.59 46.81 -9.09
N LEU A 9 -24.98 47.76 -9.79
CA LEU A 9 -23.52 47.93 -9.85
C LEU A 9 -23.21 49.42 -9.67
N SER A 10 -23.47 49.92 -8.46
CA SER A 10 -23.07 51.26 -8.02
C SER A 10 -22.12 51.12 -6.83
N ALA A 11 -20.86 50.80 -7.14
CA ALA A 11 -19.64 51.07 -6.35
C ALA A 11 -18.52 50.12 -6.81
N VAL A 12 -17.89 50.40 -7.95
CA VAL A 12 -16.59 49.82 -8.28
C VAL A 12 -15.62 50.98 -8.29
N GLY A 13 -14.81 51.08 -7.23
CA GLY A 13 -13.68 52.00 -7.17
C GLY A 13 -12.78 51.81 -8.38
N GLU A 14 -12.12 52.89 -8.79
CA GLU A 14 -11.18 52.94 -9.90
C GLU A 14 -10.41 51.63 -10.07
N MET A 15 -10.67 50.89 -11.17
CA MET A 15 -9.86 49.73 -11.50
C MET A 15 -8.43 50.23 -11.72
N ALA A 16 -7.52 49.89 -10.80
CA ALA A 16 -6.12 50.23 -10.89
C ALA A 16 -5.58 49.84 -12.27
N VAL A 17 -4.86 50.76 -12.93
CA VAL A 17 -4.31 50.51 -14.27
C VAL A 17 -3.29 49.37 -14.18
N PRO A 18 -3.32 48.37 -15.10
CA PRO A 18 -2.32 47.31 -15.13
C PRO A 18 -0.89 47.87 -15.27
N ASP A 19 -0.02 47.55 -14.32
CA ASP A 19 1.32 48.12 -14.17
C ASP A 19 2.46 47.13 -14.49
N VAL A 20 2.10 45.86 -14.73
CA VAL A 20 3.02 44.78 -15.11
C VAL A 20 2.50 44.00 -16.33
N GLN A 21 3.42 43.49 -17.14
CA GLN A 21 3.16 42.60 -18.27
C GLN A 21 3.87 41.26 -18.08
N ILE A 22 3.14 40.19 -18.35
CA ILE A 22 3.66 38.83 -18.40
C ILE A 22 3.94 38.47 -19.85
N ILE A 23 5.16 38.00 -20.12
CA ILE A 23 5.62 37.66 -21.47
C ILE A 23 5.77 36.14 -21.55
N THR A 24 4.99 35.50 -22.42
CA THR A 24 5.09 34.06 -22.68
C THR A 24 6.14 33.75 -23.75
N SER A 25 6.54 32.48 -23.85
CA SER A 25 7.47 32.00 -24.91
C SER A 25 6.98 32.30 -26.33
N GLY A 26 5.66 32.34 -26.54
CA GLY A 26 5.04 32.64 -27.83
C GLY A 26 4.88 34.14 -28.11
N GLY A 27 5.45 35.02 -27.28
CA GLY A 27 5.36 36.47 -27.44
C GLY A 27 4.04 37.10 -27.01
N LEU A 28 3.10 36.31 -26.47
CA LEU A 28 1.85 36.84 -25.90
C LEU A 28 2.18 37.72 -24.69
N ARG A 29 1.55 38.89 -24.63
CA ARG A 29 1.66 39.84 -23.53
C ARG A 29 0.36 39.90 -22.75
N ILE A 30 0.39 39.48 -21.49
CA ILE A 30 -0.76 39.50 -20.59
C ILE A 30 -0.57 40.66 -19.62
N THR A 31 -1.47 41.64 -19.63
CA THR A 31 -1.47 42.74 -18.66
C THR A 31 -1.99 42.25 -17.31
N ALA A 32 -1.34 42.67 -16.23
CA ALA A 32 -1.71 42.28 -14.87
C ALA A 32 -1.42 43.41 -13.85
N HIS A 33 -1.85 43.20 -12.60
CA HIS A 33 -1.65 44.12 -11.49
C HIS A 33 -0.60 43.55 -10.52
N SER A 34 0.46 44.31 -10.28
CA SER A 34 1.58 43.88 -9.45
C SER A 34 1.15 43.44 -8.05
N HIS A 35 0.23 44.18 -7.41
CA HIS A 35 -0.22 43.86 -6.05
C HIS A 35 -0.96 42.51 -5.96
N ILE A 36 -1.74 42.13 -6.98
CA ILE A 36 -2.42 40.82 -7.04
C ILE A 36 -1.39 39.70 -7.21
N LEU A 37 -0.44 39.88 -8.13
CA LEU A 37 0.60 38.87 -8.37
C LEU A 37 1.52 38.69 -7.15
N ALA A 38 1.93 39.79 -6.53
CA ALA A 38 2.78 39.78 -5.34
C ALA A 38 2.09 39.08 -4.16
N SER A 39 0.84 39.45 -3.87
CA SER A 39 0.07 38.80 -2.79
C SER A 39 -0.18 37.31 -3.02
N ALA A 40 -0.27 36.86 -4.28
CA ALA A 40 -0.54 35.46 -4.61
C ALA A 40 0.73 34.58 -4.69
N SER A 41 1.91 35.18 -4.85
CA SER A 41 3.17 34.46 -5.07
C SER A 41 4.37 35.24 -4.53
N PRO A 42 5.06 34.71 -3.50
CA PRO A 42 6.31 35.31 -3.00
C PRO A 42 7.40 35.42 -4.06
N VAL A 43 7.41 34.51 -5.04
CA VAL A 43 8.34 34.56 -6.16
C VAL A 43 8.04 35.75 -7.06
N LEU A 44 6.78 35.96 -7.42
CA LEU A 44 6.37 37.12 -8.21
C LEU A 44 6.57 38.43 -7.44
N GLU A 45 6.27 38.46 -6.14
CA GLU A 45 6.58 39.58 -5.25
C GLU A 45 8.06 39.97 -5.33
N SER A 46 8.96 39.00 -5.12
CA SER A 46 10.40 39.24 -5.22
C SER A 46 10.84 39.73 -6.62
N MET A 47 10.18 39.26 -7.69
CA MET A 47 10.44 39.73 -9.06
C MET A 47 9.96 41.17 -9.29
N ILE A 48 8.89 41.58 -8.59
CA ILE A 48 8.28 42.91 -8.66
C ILE A 48 9.06 43.92 -7.81
N GLU A 49 9.59 43.53 -6.66
CA GLU A 49 10.35 44.42 -5.77
C GLU A 49 11.75 44.74 -6.32
N ARG A 50 12.31 43.87 -7.17
CA ARG A 50 13.64 44.10 -7.78
C ARG A 50 13.74 45.47 -8.46
N PRO A 51 14.81 46.25 -8.22
CA PRO A 51 14.98 47.57 -8.84
C PRO A 51 14.91 47.52 -10.37
N LYS A 52 14.18 48.46 -10.98
CA LYS A 52 14.11 48.55 -12.44
C LYS A 52 15.47 49.00 -13.00
N LYS A 53 16.01 48.26 -13.97
CA LYS A 53 17.23 48.67 -14.71
C LYS A 53 17.03 49.94 -15.56
N ARG A 54 15.79 50.28 -15.93
CA ARG A 54 15.44 51.46 -16.73
C ARG A 54 14.24 52.18 -16.10
N ARG A 55 14.31 53.52 -16.00
CA ARG A 55 13.34 54.36 -15.26
C ARG A 55 11.93 54.43 -15.89
N SER A 56 11.73 54.09 -17.17
CA SER A 56 10.46 54.34 -17.87
C SER A 56 9.77 53.12 -18.51
N SER A 57 10.31 51.90 -18.37
CA SER A 57 9.66 50.72 -18.96
C SER A 57 8.65 50.08 -18.01
N GLN A 58 7.49 49.73 -18.55
CA GLN A 58 6.53 48.80 -17.96
C GLN A 58 7.26 47.54 -17.49
N ARG A 59 6.90 47.01 -16.31
CA ARG A 59 7.62 45.85 -15.74
C ARG A 59 7.22 44.61 -16.52
N ASN A 60 8.22 43.83 -16.97
CA ASN A 60 8.01 42.63 -17.75
C ASN A 60 8.48 41.40 -16.96
N ILE A 61 7.60 40.40 -16.80
CA ILE A 61 7.90 39.13 -16.13
C ILE A 61 7.84 38.01 -17.19
N PRO A 62 8.97 37.41 -17.59
CA PRO A 62 8.97 36.33 -18.56
C PRO A 62 8.58 34.99 -17.89
N ILE A 63 7.69 34.23 -18.53
CA ILE A 63 7.33 32.86 -18.14
C ILE A 63 7.62 31.93 -19.32
N PRO A 64 8.84 31.39 -19.42
CA PRO A 64 9.24 30.51 -20.52
C PRO A 64 8.82 29.05 -20.26
N GLY A 65 8.84 28.24 -21.33
CA GLY A 65 8.77 26.77 -21.22
C GLY A 65 7.38 26.16 -21.01
N VAL A 66 6.33 26.98 -21.02
CA VAL A 66 4.93 26.53 -20.93
C VAL A 66 4.06 27.13 -22.03
N PRO A 67 2.96 26.46 -22.47
CA PRO A 67 2.02 26.99 -23.45
C PRO A 67 1.39 28.32 -23.01
N CYS A 68 1.18 29.24 -23.95
CA CYS A 68 0.59 30.56 -23.67
C CYS A 68 -0.74 30.47 -22.92
N ASP A 69 -1.62 29.55 -23.33
CA ASP A 69 -2.91 29.35 -22.69
C ASP A 69 -2.79 28.85 -21.26
N ALA A 70 -1.80 27.99 -20.97
CA ALA A 70 -1.54 27.52 -19.60
C ALA A 70 -1.10 28.68 -18.69
N VAL A 71 -0.31 29.62 -19.23
CA VAL A 71 0.05 30.86 -18.52
C VAL A 71 -1.19 31.70 -18.28
N SER A 72 -2.06 31.90 -19.27
CA SER A 72 -3.31 32.65 -19.11
C SER A 72 -4.20 32.05 -18.01
N VAL A 73 -4.33 30.73 -17.96
CA VAL A 73 -5.07 30.02 -16.90
C VAL A 73 -4.41 30.21 -15.54
N PHE A 74 -3.08 30.12 -15.46
CA PHE A 74 -2.33 30.37 -14.22
C PHE A 74 -2.59 31.78 -13.69
N ILE A 75 -2.51 32.80 -14.54
CA ILE A 75 -2.76 34.19 -14.14
C ILE A 75 -4.23 34.41 -13.76
N GLN A 76 -5.18 33.84 -14.50
CA GLN A 76 -6.59 33.85 -14.11
C GLN A 76 -6.81 33.21 -12.74
N PHE A 77 -6.09 32.13 -12.42
CA PHE A 77 -6.15 31.51 -11.11
C PHE A 77 -5.64 32.44 -10.01
N LEU A 78 -4.54 33.18 -10.22
CA LEU A 78 -4.03 34.15 -9.22
C LEU A 78 -5.06 35.25 -8.89
N TYR A 79 -5.90 35.64 -9.85
CA TYR A 79 -6.96 36.63 -9.64
C TYR A 79 -8.19 36.07 -8.95
N SER A 80 -8.59 34.85 -9.30
CA SER A 80 -9.93 34.32 -8.98
C SER A 80 -9.92 33.14 -8.02
N SER A 81 -8.77 32.53 -7.77
CA SER A 81 -8.60 31.23 -7.10
C SER A 81 -9.44 30.11 -7.71
N LYS A 82 -9.87 30.26 -8.98
CA LYS A 82 -10.72 29.33 -9.71
C LYS A 82 -9.98 28.76 -10.91
N CYS A 83 -10.23 27.48 -11.18
CA CYS A 83 -9.74 26.76 -12.35
C CYS A 83 -10.80 25.72 -12.73
N SER A 84 -11.24 25.68 -13.97
CA SER A 84 -12.25 24.71 -14.43
C SER A 84 -11.66 23.30 -14.56
N GLU A 85 -12.50 22.28 -14.61
CA GLU A 85 -12.03 20.91 -14.83
C GLU A 85 -11.40 20.72 -16.21
N GLU A 86 -11.95 21.37 -17.24
CA GLU A 86 -11.42 21.35 -18.61
C GLU A 86 -10.02 21.99 -18.70
N GLN A 87 -9.82 23.11 -18.02
CA GLN A 87 -8.51 23.75 -17.90
C GLN A 87 -7.50 22.83 -17.19
N MET A 88 -7.92 22.15 -16.13
CA MET A 88 -7.07 21.21 -15.40
C MET A 88 -6.73 19.97 -16.24
N GLU A 89 -7.66 19.49 -17.05
CA GLU A 89 -7.44 18.38 -17.97
C GLU A 89 -6.39 18.72 -19.01
N LYS A 90 -6.52 19.89 -19.65
CA LYS A 90 -5.64 20.30 -20.73
C LYS A 90 -4.26 20.78 -20.24
N TYR A 91 -4.22 21.47 -19.10
CA TYR A 91 -3.03 22.17 -18.63
C TYR A 91 -2.51 21.71 -17.27
N GLY A 92 -3.06 20.63 -16.69
CA GLY A 92 -2.74 20.20 -15.31
C GLY A 92 -1.24 20.02 -15.02
N ILE A 93 -0.49 19.43 -15.96
CA ILE A 93 0.97 19.26 -15.81
C ILE A 93 1.71 20.60 -15.79
N HIS A 94 1.31 21.54 -16.64
CA HIS A 94 1.88 22.88 -16.73
C HIS A 94 1.54 23.70 -15.50
N LEU A 95 0.30 23.61 -15.02
CA LEU A 95 -0.17 24.30 -13.83
C LEU A 95 0.52 23.75 -12.57
N LEU A 96 0.80 22.44 -12.49
CA LEU A 96 1.60 21.87 -11.41
C LEU A 96 3.02 22.48 -11.41
N ALA A 97 3.70 22.49 -12.56
CA ALA A 97 5.03 23.09 -12.70
C ALA A 97 5.03 24.58 -12.31
N LEU A 98 4.10 25.38 -12.84
CA LEU A 98 3.96 26.80 -12.52
C LEU A 98 3.67 27.02 -11.03
N SER A 99 2.76 26.24 -10.45
CA SER A 99 2.41 26.35 -9.04
C SER A 99 3.59 26.02 -8.11
N HIS A 100 4.48 25.13 -8.53
CA HIS A 100 5.70 24.83 -7.79
C HIS A 100 6.74 25.94 -7.95
N VAL A 101 7.06 26.33 -9.19
CA VAL A 101 8.07 27.37 -9.49
C VAL A 101 7.72 28.72 -8.88
N TYR A 102 6.45 29.11 -8.92
CA TYR A 102 5.97 30.37 -8.37
C TYR A 102 5.43 30.26 -6.94
N LEU A 103 5.61 29.11 -6.27
CA LEU A 103 5.19 28.89 -4.89
C LEU A 103 3.73 29.29 -4.63
N VAL A 104 2.79 28.65 -5.34
CA VAL A 104 1.34 28.85 -5.20
C VAL A 104 0.72 27.55 -4.63
N PRO A 105 0.74 27.34 -3.30
CA PRO A 105 0.43 26.03 -2.70
C PRO A 105 -0.99 25.54 -2.96
N GLN A 106 -1.97 26.46 -3.00
CA GLN A 106 -3.37 26.12 -3.26
C GLN A 106 -3.57 25.53 -4.66
N LEU A 107 -2.90 26.10 -5.67
CA LEU A 107 -2.92 25.55 -7.02
C LEU A 107 -2.17 24.21 -7.07
N LYS A 108 -1.00 24.12 -6.42
CA LYS A 108 -0.21 22.88 -6.35
C LYS A 108 -1.03 21.73 -5.79
N GLN A 109 -1.72 21.94 -4.66
CA GLN A 109 -2.58 20.95 -4.03
C GLN A 109 -3.75 20.53 -4.93
N ARG A 110 -4.34 21.48 -5.65
CA ARG A 110 -5.42 21.20 -6.61
C ARG A 110 -4.92 20.36 -7.78
N CYS A 111 -3.78 20.74 -8.36
CA CYS A 111 -3.15 20.00 -9.46
C CYS A 111 -2.75 18.59 -9.04
N THR A 112 -2.12 18.40 -7.87
CA THR A 112 -1.72 17.06 -7.41
C THR A 112 -2.92 16.15 -7.21
N ARG A 113 -4.03 16.67 -6.66
CA ARG A 113 -5.27 15.90 -6.51
C ARG A 113 -5.88 15.50 -7.85
N GLU A 114 -6.03 16.45 -8.78
CA GLU A 114 -6.70 16.16 -10.06
C GLU A 114 -5.84 15.29 -10.98
N LEU A 115 -4.52 15.52 -11.03
CA LEU A 115 -3.60 14.64 -11.75
C LEU A 115 -3.65 13.24 -11.15
N SER A 116 -3.66 13.12 -9.82
CA SER A 116 -3.79 11.82 -9.14
C SER A 116 -5.08 11.08 -9.51
N ARG A 117 -6.20 11.78 -9.70
CA ARG A 117 -7.49 11.19 -10.07
C ARG A 117 -7.50 10.68 -11.51
N ARG A 118 -6.69 11.29 -12.38
CA ARG A 118 -6.62 11.01 -13.82
C ARG A 118 -5.42 10.15 -14.22
N LEU A 119 -4.70 9.59 -13.25
CA LEU A 119 -3.60 8.66 -13.49
C LEU A 119 -4.08 7.41 -14.23
N ASN A 120 -3.37 7.06 -15.29
CA ASN A 120 -3.59 5.87 -16.11
C ASN A 120 -2.24 5.27 -16.55
N THR A 121 -2.26 4.10 -17.20
CA THR A 121 -1.01 3.40 -17.60
C THR A 121 -0.17 4.17 -18.60
N GLU A 122 -0.80 4.99 -19.45
CA GLU A 122 -0.12 5.78 -20.47
C GLU A 122 0.60 7.00 -19.88
N ASN A 123 -0.03 7.68 -18.91
CA ASN A 123 0.49 8.95 -18.39
C ASN A 123 1.28 8.82 -17.06
N VAL A 124 1.28 7.65 -16.42
CA VAL A 124 1.83 7.51 -15.06
C VAL A 124 3.31 7.87 -14.96
N LEU A 125 4.11 7.60 -15.99
CA LEU A 125 5.54 7.90 -16.00
C LEU A 125 5.83 9.40 -16.15
N ASP A 126 5.06 10.09 -16.98
CA ASP A 126 5.18 11.54 -17.13
C ASP A 126 4.78 12.25 -15.84
N VAL A 127 3.68 11.80 -15.22
CA VAL A 127 3.21 12.35 -13.95
C VAL A 127 4.17 12.00 -12.80
N LEU A 128 4.79 10.82 -12.81
CA LEU A 128 5.82 10.44 -11.83
C LEU A 128 7.03 11.38 -11.89
N GLN A 129 7.57 11.61 -13.09
CA GLN A 129 8.70 12.51 -13.30
C GLN A 129 8.35 13.93 -12.89
N LEU A 130 7.17 14.41 -13.28
CA LEU A 130 6.69 15.73 -12.88
C LEU A 130 6.52 15.84 -11.35
N ALA A 131 5.98 14.82 -10.70
CA ALA A 131 5.81 14.78 -9.25
C ALA A 131 7.16 14.86 -8.51
N ARG A 132 8.19 14.20 -9.06
CA ARG A 132 9.56 14.29 -8.56
C ARG A 132 10.14 15.69 -8.74
N LEU A 133 10.01 16.27 -9.93
CA LEU A 133 10.53 17.61 -10.26
C LEU A 133 9.82 18.73 -9.48
N CYS A 134 8.57 18.51 -9.09
CA CYS A 134 7.76 19.50 -8.39
C CYS A 134 7.67 19.26 -6.88
N ASP A 135 8.49 18.40 -6.29
CA ASP A 135 8.42 18.02 -4.86
C ASP A 135 6.99 17.70 -4.40
N ALA A 136 6.35 16.73 -5.06
CA ALA A 136 4.99 16.28 -4.78
C ALA A 136 4.99 14.81 -4.32
N PRO A 137 5.42 14.52 -3.08
CA PRO A 137 5.69 13.15 -2.61
C PRO A 137 4.45 12.25 -2.61
N ASP A 138 3.27 12.76 -2.28
CA ASP A 138 2.03 11.97 -2.29
C ASP A 138 1.64 11.53 -3.70
N LEU A 139 1.80 12.43 -4.68
CA LEU A 139 1.55 12.12 -6.08
C LEU A 139 2.59 11.12 -6.60
N TYR A 140 3.87 11.33 -6.25
CA TYR A 140 4.97 10.42 -6.58
C TYR A 140 4.68 9.00 -6.06
N LEU A 141 4.36 8.85 -4.77
CA LEU A 141 4.05 7.56 -4.17
C LEU A 141 2.83 6.90 -4.82
N LYS A 142 1.82 7.69 -5.20
CA LYS A 142 0.63 7.16 -5.87
C LYS A 142 0.95 6.67 -7.28
N CYS A 143 1.83 7.35 -8.01
CA CYS A 143 2.35 6.89 -9.29
C CYS A 143 3.14 5.58 -9.11
N MET A 144 4.07 5.52 -8.15
CA MET A 144 4.87 4.32 -7.85
C MET A 144 3.99 3.11 -7.51
N LYS A 145 2.93 3.30 -6.71
CA LYS A 145 1.96 2.24 -6.40
C LYS A 145 1.19 1.79 -7.64
N MET A 146 0.71 2.72 -8.46
CA MET A 146 -0.01 2.39 -9.68
C MET A 146 0.86 1.62 -10.68
N LEU A 147 2.11 2.07 -10.85
CA LEU A 147 3.15 1.40 -11.63
C LEU A 147 3.34 -0.03 -11.15
N SER A 148 3.57 -0.22 -9.85
CA SER A 148 3.75 -1.56 -9.27
C SER A 148 2.54 -2.47 -9.49
N CYS A 149 1.31 -1.97 -9.34
CA CYS A 149 0.10 -2.77 -9.55
C CYS A 149 -0.18 -3.11 -11.02
N ASN A 150 0.29 -2.31 -11.97
CA ASN A 150 -0.03 -2.45 -13.40
C ASN A 150 1.24 -2.56 -14.27
N PHE A 151 2.34 -3.04 -13.69
CA PHE A 151 3.65 -3.00 -14.35
C PHE A 151 3.64 -3.68 -15.72
N LYS A 152 2.91 -4.79 -15.86
CA LYS A 152 2.77 -5.48 -17.14
C LYS A 152 2.16 -4.64 -18.25
N ALA A 153 1.22 -3.74 -17.93
CA ALA A 153 0.69 -2.81 -18.92
C ALA A 153 1.69 -1.70 -19.20
N VAL A 154 2.30 -1.13 -18.15
CA VAL A 154 3.24 -0.01 -18.28
C VAL A 154 4.52 -0.39 -19.02
N GLU A 155 5.02 -1.60 -18.85
CA GLU A 155 6.22 -2.15 -19.53
C GLU A 155 6.13 -2.03 -21.06
N HIS A 156 4.91 -1.97 -21.63
CA HIS A 156 4.68 -1.89 -23.07
C HIS A 156 4.45 -0.45 -23.58
N THR A 157 4.31 0.55 -22.70
CA THR A 157 4.02 1.94 -23.10
C THR A 157 5.25 2.62 -23.69
N GLU A 158 5.01 3.65 -24.50
CA GLU A 158 6.11 4.48 -25.04
C GLU A 158 6.85 5.21 -23.93
N GLY A 159 6.14 5.64 -22.88
CA GLY A 159 6.76 6.27 -21.70
C GLY A 159 7.79 5.38 -21.03
N TRP A 160 7.54 4.07 -20.93
CA TRP A 160 8.50 3.13 -20.34
C TRP A 160 9.74 2.98 -21.23
N LYS A 161 9.54 2.77 -22.54
CA LYS A 161 10.65 2.69 -23.50
C LYS A 161 11.49 3.97 -23.51
N PHE A 162 10.85 5.13 -23.42
CA PHE A 162 11.54 6.41 -23.31
C PHE A 162 12.37 6.47 -22.03
N LEU A 163 11.79 6.09 -20.88
CA LEU A 163 12.49 6.04 -19.60
C LEU A 163 13.78 5.19 -19.69
N GLN A 164 13.70 3.99 -20.26
CA GLN A 164 14.85 3.08 -20.38
C GLN A 164 16.03 3.70 -21.15
N ASN A 165 15.74 4.54 -22.14
CA ASN A 165 16.75 5.17 -22.97
C ASN A 165 17.34 6.45 -22.35
N HIS A 166 16.62 7.11 -21.43
CA HIS A 166 16.93 8.47 -20.99
C HIS A 166 17.19 8.62 -19.49
N ASP A 167 16.61 7.75 -18.63
CA ASP A 167 16.87 7.75 -17.19
C ASP A 167 16.92 6.31 -16.61
N PRO A 168 18.04 5.58 -16.84
CA PRO A 168 18.25 4.24 -16.28
C PRO A 168 18.26 4.21 -14.74
N ARG A 169 18.52 5.36 -14.09
CA ARG A 169 18.53 5.44 -12.63
C ARG A 169 17.10 5.39 -12.09
N LEU A 170 16.18 6.11 -12.71
CA LEU A 170 14.76 6.04 -12.35
C LEU A 170 14.15 4.69 -12.72
N GLU A 171 14.57 4.06 -13.83
CA GLU A 171 14.19 2.68 -14.13
C GLU A 171 14.57 1.74 -12.97
N LEU A 172 15.85 1.78 -12.53
CA LEU A 172 16.32 0.95 -11.42
C LEU A 172 15.54 1.21 -10.12
N GLU A 173 15.25 2.48 -9.81
CA GLU A 173 14.46 2.86 -8.63
C GLU A 173 13.05 2.26 -8.69
N ILE A 174 12.39 2.30 -9.86
CA ILE A 174 11.08 1.70 -10.06
C ILE A 174 11.14 0.18 -9.88
N LEU A 175 12.11 -0.48 -10.50
CA LEU A 175 12.27 -1.94 -10.40
C LEU A 175 12.56 -2.40 -8.97
N GLN A 176 13.41 -1.68 -8.23
CA GLN A 176 13.67 -1.95 -6.81
C GLN A 176 12.41 -1.79 -5.97
N PHE A 177 11.63 -0.73 -6.19
CA PHE A 177 10.37 -0.53 -5.49
C PHE A 177 9.38 -1.68 -5.74
N ILE A 178 9.29 -2.16 -6.99
CA ILE A 178 8.43 -3.29 -7.37
C ILE A 178 8.89 -4.57 -6.67
N ASP A 179 10.18 -4.89 -6.76
CA ASP A 179 10.75 -6.09 -6.13
C ASP A 179 10.53 -6.09 -4.61
N GLU A 180 10.81 -4.97 -3.93
CA GLU A 180 10.55 -4.83 -2.51
C GLU A 180 9.06 -5.00 -2.16
N ALA A 181 8.15 -4.44 -2.97
CA ALA A 181 6.72 -4.59 -2.76
C ALA A 181 6.29 -6.06 -2.91
N GLU A 182 6.79 -6.77 -3.91
CA GLU A 182 6.56 -8.20 -4.09
C GLU A 182 7.12 -9.03 -2.93
N MET A 183 8.34 -8.74 -2.49
CA MET A 183 8.97 -9.42 -1.36
C MET A 183 8.15 -9.24 -0.07
N ARG A 184 7.62 -8.03 0.19
CA ARG A 184 6.73 -7.77 1.34
C ARG A 184 5.45 -8.61 1.26
N ILE A 185 4.84 -8.74 0.08
CA ILE A 185 3.65 -9.59 -0.13
C ILE A 185 3.98 -11.06 0.11
N LYS A 186 5.08 -11.57 -0.49
CA LYS A 186 5.54 -12.96 -0.33
C LYS A 186 5.82 -13.28 1.15
N ARG A 187 6.51 -12.38 1.86
CA ARG A 187 6.80 -12.53 3.30
C ARG A 187 5.52 -12.55 4.13
N THR A 188 4.58 -11.65 3.87
CA THR A 188 3.31 -11.58 4.61
C THR A 188 2.49 -12.85 4.39
N ARG A 189 2.45 -13.36 3.16
CA ARG A 189 1.78 -14.62 2.83
C ARG A 189 2.42 -15.79 3.56
N ARG A 190 3.76 -15.93 3.50
CA ARG A 190 4.50 -16.98 4.21
C ARG A 190 4.23 -16.93 5.71
N ASN A 191 4.31 -15.74 6.33
CA ASN A 191 4.03 -15.58 7.76
C ASN A 191 2.59 -15.99 8.11
N ARG A 192 1.60 -15.68 7.26
CA ARG A 192 0.20 -16.12 7.48
C ARG A 192 0.05 -17.64 7.34
N GLU A 193 0.72 -18.25 6.37
CA GLU A 193 0.72 -19.71 6.17
C GLU A 193 1.39 -20.43 7.34
N GLU A 194 2.55 -19.94 7.80
CA GLU A 194 3.24 -20.42 9.00
C GLU A 194 2.35 -20.27 10.24
N GLN A 195 1.75 -19.09 10.46
CA GLN A 195 0.88 -18.85 11.62
C GLN A 195 -0.35 -19.76 11.62
N LYS A 196 -0.95 -20.02 10.45
CA LYS A 196 -2.06 -20.98 10.32
C LYS A 196 -1.60 -22.40 10.69
N MET A 197 -0.41 -22.81 10.25
CA MET A 197 0.16 -24.11 10.60
C MET A 197 0.41 -24.23 12.11
N TYR A 198 0.99 -23.20 12.74
CA TYR A 198 1.21 -23.16 14.19
C TYR A 198 -0.10 -23.27 14.97
N LEU A 199 -1.15 -22.56 14.54
CA LEU A 199 -2.47 -22.62 15.20
C LEU A 199 -3.09 -24.02 15.10
N GLN A 200 -2.99 -24.67 13.95
CA GLN A 200 -3.46 -26.06 13.79
C GLN A 200 -2.67 -27.03 14.67
N LEU A 201 -1.36 -26.81 14.80
CA LEU A 201 -0.50 -27.64 15.63
C LEU A 201 -0.78 -27.44 17.12
N SER A 202 -0.96 -26.20 17.57
CA SER A 202 -1.34 -25.90 18.96
C SER A 202 -2.71 -26.49 19.29
N GLU A 203 -3.69 -26.37 18.38
CA GLU A 203 -5.00 -26.99 18.57
C GLU A 203 -4.89 -28.52 18.69
N ALA A 204 -4.06 -29.15 17.88
CA ALA A 204 -3.80 -30.58 17.96
C ALA A 204 -3.12 -30.97 19.29
N MET A 205 -2.21 -30.14 19.81
CA MET A 205 -1.58 -30.37 21.12
C MET A 205 -2.58 -30.27 22.26
N ASP A 206 -3.42 -29.23 22.28
CA ASP A 206 -4.50 -29.09 23.27
C ASP A 206 -5.44 -30.30 23.23
N CYS A 207 -5.81 -30.75 22.02
CA CYS A 207 -6.68 -31.90 21.84
C CYS A 207 -6.01 -33.20 22.30
N LEU A 208 -4.70 -33.35 22.04
CA LEU A 208 -3.93 -34.50 22.50
C LEU A 208 -3.90 -34.56 24.03
N GLU A 209 -3.61 -33.43 24.68
CA GLU A 209 -3.63 -33.32 26.13
C GLU A 209 -5.03 -33.60 26.69
N HIS A 210 -6.08 -32.98 26.14
CA HIS A 210 -7.48 -33.23 26.52
C HIS A 210 -7.85 -34.72 26.42
N ILE A 211 -7.52 -35.39 25.30
CA ILE A 211 -7.79 -36.83 25.13
C ILE A 211 -7.03 -37.66 26.17
N CYS A 212 -5.77 -37.33 26.46
CA CYS A 212 -4.93 -38.14 27.36
C CYS A 212 -5.15 -37.85 28.85
N THR A 213 -5.68 -36.68 29.22
CA THR A 213 -5.89 -36.27 30.62
C THR A 213 -7.32 -36.46 31.08
N GLU A 214 -8.26 -35.92 30.31
CA GLU A 214 -9.69 -35.93 30.60
C GLU A 214 -10.37 -37.10 29.89
N GLY A 215 -9.95 -37.41 28.66
CA GLY A 215 -10.59 -38.39 27.77
C GLY A 215 -11.70 -37.76 26.94
N CYS A 216 -11.77 -38.13 25.65
CA CYS A 216 -12.76 -37.63 24.71
C CYS A 216 -13.44 -38.80 24.01
N THR A 217 -14.77 -38.77 23.92
CA THR A 217 -15.66 -39.69 23.14
C THR A 217 -15.36 -41.19 23.26
N SER A 218 -14.28 -41.67 22.66
CA SER A 218 -13.95 -43.10 22.52
C SER A 218 -12.48 -43.44 22.81
N VAL A 219 -11.68 -42.47 23.27
CA VAL A 219 -10.30 -42.67 23.71
C VAL A 219 -10.09 -41.84 24.97
N GLY A 220 -9.48 -42.42 26.00
CA GLY A 220 -9.25 -41.74 27.27
C GLY A 220 -8.02 -42.26 28.02
N PRO A 221 -7.76 -41.73 29.22
CA PRO A 221 -6.66 -42.16 30.09
C PRO A 221 -6.76 -43.66 30.41
N CYS A 222 -5.62 -44.34 30.58
CA CYS A 222 -5.57 -45.79 30.85
C CYS A 222 -6.30 -46.22 32.13
N ASP A 223 -6.48 -45.30 33.08
CA ASP A 223 -7.04 -45.56 34.40
C ASP A 223 -8.55 -45.21 34.51
N MET A 224 -9.18 -44.84 33.38
CA MET A 224 -10.59 -44.44 33.32
C MET A 224 -11.34 -45.32 32.30
N ASP A 225 -12.42 -45.97 32.73
CA ASP A 225 -13.35 -46.63 31.81
C ASP A 225 -13.93 -45.58 30.83
N PRO A 226 -14.19 -45.95 29.55
CA PRO A 226 -14.81 -45.05 28.59
C PRO A 226 -16.21 -44.64 29.08
N SER A 227 -16.26 -43.53 29.81
CA SER A 227 -17.48 -42.98 30.40
C SER A 227 -18.53 -42.69 29.32
N LYS A 228 -19.73 -43.24 29.52
CA LYS A 228 -20.86 -43.17 28.59
C LYS A 228 -21.54 -41.79 28.48
N ASN A 229 -21.16 -40.81 29.30
CA ASN A 229 -21.84 -39.49 29.34
C ASN A 229 -20.84 -38.33 29.43
N LYS A 230 -20.26 -37.94 28.30
CA LYS A 230 -19.60 -36.64 28.14
C LYS A 230 -20.31 -35.86 27.05
N GLY A 231 -20.56 -34.57 27.28
CA GLY A 231 -21.14 -33.67 26.30
C GLY A 231 -20.33 -33.60 24.99
N PRO A 232 -20.88 -32.99 23.92
CA PRO A 232 -20.18 -32.90 22.64
C PRO A 232 -18.84 -32.16 22.81
N CYS A 233 -17.76 -32.74 22.28
CA CYS A 233 -16.43 -32.13 22.32
C CYS A 233 -16.44 -30.83 21.51
N SER A 234 -15.94 -29.74 22.11
CA SER A 234 -15.87 -28.42 21.47
C SER A 234 -14.95 -28.41 20.24
N LYS A 235 -13.89 -29.23 20.24
CA LYS A 235 -12.94 -29.41 19.14
C LYS A 235 -13.11 -30.79 18.47
N PHE A 236 -14.36 -31.20 18.20
CA PHE A 236 -14.69 -32.55 17.74
C PHE A 236 -13.91 -32.99 16.50
N SER A 237 -13.75 -32.15 15.48
CA SER A 237 -13.04 -32.50 14.24
C SER A 237 -11.58 -32.91 14.49
N THR A 238 -10.85 -32.09 15.24
CA THR A 238 -9.44 -32.32 15.59
C THR A 238 -9.29 -33.48 16.57
N CYS A 239 -10.12 -33.52 17.63
CA CYS A 239 -10.13 -34.63 18.59
C CYS A 239 -10.45 -35.96 17.93
N HIS A 240 -11.46 -36.00 17.05
CA HIS A 240 -11.83 -37.22 16.32
C HIS A 240 -10.69 -37.72 15.43
N GLY A 241 -10.03 -36.82 14.69
CA GLY A 241 -8.85 -37.15 13.90
C GLY A 241 -7.72 -37.76 14.74
N LEU A 242 -7.42 -37.16 15.90
CA LEU A 242 -6.41 -37.67 16.83
C LEU A 242 -6.80 -39.01 17.47
N GLN A 243 -8.06 -39.19 17.85
CA GLN A 243 -8.57 -40.47 18.36
C GLN A 243 -8.36 -41.60 17.35
N LEU A 244 -8.64 -41.35 16.06
CA LEU A 244 -8.39 -42.33 15.00
C LEU A 244 -6.91 -42.67 14.87
N LEU A 245 -6.02 -41.68 15.00
CA LEU A 245 -4.58 -41.89 15.00
C LEU A 245 -4.12 -42.69 16.22
N ILE A 246 -4.63 -42.39 17.42
CA ILE A 246 -4.31 -43.12 18.66
C ILE A 246 -4.76 -44.58 18.55
N LYS A 247 -6.02 -44.83 18.15
CA LYS A 247 -6.55 -46.18 17.96
C LYS A 247 -5.75 -46.97 16.93
N HIS A 248 -5.40 -46.33 15.81
CA HIS A 248 -4.55 -46.96 14.81
C HIS A 248 -3.16 -47.28 15.38
N PHE A 249 -2.53 -46.33 16.06
CA PHE A 249 -1.19 -46.47 16.63
C PHE A 249 -1.10 -47.58 17.68
N ALA A 250 -2.18 -47.84 18.40
CA ALA A 250 -2.32 -48.95 19.34
C ALA A 250 -2.42 -50.32 18.66
N ALA A 251 -3.19 -50.41 17.57
CA ALA A 251 -3.49 -51.68 16.91
C ALA A 251 -2.55 -52.03 15.73
N CYS A 252 -1.70 -51.11 15.29
CA CYS A 252 -0.94 -51.26 14.05
C CYS A 252 0.30 -52.17 14.20
N LYS A 253 0.24 -53.34 13.54
CA LYS A 253 1.34 -54.33 13.51
C LYS A 253 2.61 -53.85 12.78
N LYS A 254 2.49 -52.85 11.90
CA LYS A 254 3.62 -52.30 11.11
C LYS A 254 4.37 -51.15 11.80
N ARG A 255 4.04 -50.84 13.07
CA ARG A 255 4.62 -49.72 13.82
C ARG A 255 6.12 -49.88 14.11
N VAL A 256 6.60 -51.10 14.33
CA VAL A 256 7.95 -51.39 14.86
C VAL A 256 9.04 -51.39 13.78
N ASN A 257 8.72 -51.73 12.52
CA ASN A 257 9.69 -51.90 11.43
C ASN A 257 9.54 -50.83 10.34
N GLY A 258 9.75 -49.56 10.69
CA GLY A 258 9.74 -48.47 9.70
C GLY A 258 8.36 -47.83 9.44
N GLY A 259 7.35 -48.22 10.23
CA GLY A 259 6.16 -47.45 10.62
C GLY A 259 5.30 -46.89 9.48
N CYS A 260 4.07 -47.39 9.31
CA CYS A 260 3.13 -46.79 8.36
C CYS A 260 2.98 -45.27 8.58
N LEU A 261 2.58 -44.53 7.53
CA LEU A 261 2.51 -43.06 7.57
C LEU A 261 1.68 -42.51 8.74
N ARG A 262 0.59 -43.19 9.13
CA ARG A 262 -0.25 -42.80 10.27
C ARG A 262 0.47 -42.95 11.61
N CYS A 263 1.23 -44.03 11.79
CA CYS A 263 2.03 -44.23 13.00
C CYS A 263 3.18 -43.23 13.09
N LYS A 264 3.84 -42.90 11.96
CA LYS A 264 4.87 -41.86 11.91
C LYS A 264 4.33 -40.49 12.35
N ARG A 265 3.14 -40.11 11.86
CA ARG A 265 2.49 -38.86 12.27
C ARG A 265 2.13 -38.82 13.75
N MET A 266 1.55 -39.90 14.27
CA MET A 266 1.22 -39.99 15.70
C MET A 266 2.47 -39.93 16.58
N TRP A 267 3.52 -40.64 16.17
CA TRP A 267 4.82 -40.62 16.83
C TRP A 267 5.43 -39.21 16.89
N GLN A 268 5.41 -38.49 15.76
CA GLN A 268 5.89 -37.10 15.69
C GLN A 268 5.10 -36.17 16.63
N LEU A 269 3.79 -36.35 16.76
CA LEU A 269 2.98 -35.57 17.70
C LEU A 269 3.38 -35.83 19.16
N PHE A 270 3.62 -37.09 19.54
CA PHE A 270 4.10 -37.41 20.88
C PHE A 270 5.50 -36.86 21.16
N GLN A 271 6.42 -36.97 20.20
CA GLN A 271 7.76 -36.38 20.31
C GLN A 271 7.69 -34.86 20.47
N LEU A 272 6.87 -34.19 19.67
CA LEU A 272 6.69 -32.76 19.76
C LEU A 272 6.10 -32.35 21.12
N HIS A 273 5.05 -33.04 21.60
CA HIS A 273 4.51 -32.80 22.93
C HIS A 273 5.58 -32.98 24.03
N SER A 274 6.36 -34.06 23.99
CA SER A 274 7.46 -34.31 24.95
C SER A 274 8.47 -33.15 24.96
N SER A 275 8.79 -32.58 23.80
CA SER A 275 9.74 -31.47 23.69
C SER A 275 9.25 -30.11 24.21
N ILE A 276 7.93 -29.94 24.36
CA ILE A 276 7.31 -28.68 24.82
C ILE A 276 6.59 -28.82 26.17
N CYS A 277 6.61 -30.00 26.79
CA CYS A 277 5.90 -30.24 28.04
C CYS A 277 6.71 -29.73 29.25
N ASP A 278 6.15 -28.76 29.97
CA ASP A 278 6.79 -28.19 31.17
C ASP A 278 6.73 -29.10 32.41
N LYS A 279 5.86 -30.13 32.39
CA LYS A 279 5.59 -31.00 33.55
C LYS A 279 5.58 -32.49 33.18
N PRO A 280 6.72 -33.06 32.75
CA PRO A 280 6.79 -34.46 32.30
C PRO A 280 6.38 -35.46 33.38
N GLU A 281 6.68 -35.18 34.66
CA GLU A 281 6.34 -36.04 35.80
C GLU A 281 4.83 -36.14 36.08
N GLN A 282 4.03 -35.17 35.64
CA GLN A 282 2.58 -35.16 35.85
C GLN A 282 1.81 -35.35 34.53
N CYS A 283 2.52 -35.40 33.41
CA CYS A 283 1.92 -35.51 32.09
C CYS A 283 1.36 -36.91 31.83
N ARG A 284 0.11 -36.97 31.36
CA ARG A 284 -0.60 -38.21 30.99
C ARG A 284 -0.49 -38.56 29.50
N VAL A 285 0.15 -37.70 28.69
CA VAL A 285 0.35 -37.98 27.26
C VAL A 285 1.33 -39.14 27.10
N PRO A 286 0.96 -40.21 26.35
CA PRO A 286 1.84 -41.34 26.12
C PRO A 286 3.19 -40.89 25.58
N LEU A 287 4.26 -41.53 26.05
CA LEU A 287 5.63 -41.28 25.62
C LEU A 287 6.18 -39.87 25.95
N CYS A 288 5.45 -39.05 26.71
CA CYS A 288 5.97 -37.73 27.13
C CYS A 288 7.26 -37.88 27.98
N ARG A 289 7.30 -38.87 28.89
CA ARG A 289 8.47 -39.17 29.73
C ARG A 289 9.57 -39.95 29.04
N TYR A 290 9.21 -40.74 28.03
CA TYR A 290 10.16 -41.51 27.25
C TYR A 290 10.54 -40.68 26.04
N CYS A 291 11.55 -39.83 26.14
CA CYS A 291 12.14 -39.22 24.95
C CYS A 291 13.04 -40.26 24.29
N PRO A 292 12.76 -40.76 23.07
CA PRO A 292 13.65 -41.77 22.54
C PRO A 292 14.07 -41.40 21.12
N LYS A 293 15.38 -41.42 20.92
CA LYS A 293 15.98 -41.39 19.59
C LYS A 293 15.55 -42.62 18.73
N GLU A 294 14.76 -43.55 19.28
CA GLU A 294 14.18 -44.74 18.62
C GLU A 294 12.77 -45.09 19.14
N ALA A 295 11.91 -45.71 18.32
CA ALA A 295 10.54 -46.07 18.73
C ALA A 295 10.54 -47.23 19.77
N PRO A 296 9.93 -47.08 20.96
CA PRO A 296 9.81 -48.15 21.93
C PRO A 296 8.72 -49.15 21.50
N SER A 297 9.05 -50.41 21.71
CA SER A 297 8.25 -51.61 21.47
C SER A 297 7.04 -51.75 22.40
N ASN A 298 6.89 -50.90 23.42
CA ASN A 298 5.84 -51.03 24.43
C ASN A 298 5.07 -49.69 24.65
N VAL A 299 4.03 -49.46 23.84
CA VAL A 299 2.89 -48.61 24.25
C VAL A 299 1.66 -49.46 24.07
N ARG A 300 1.09 -49.95 25.17
CA ARG A 300 -0.20 -50.63 25.18
C ARG A 300 -1.29 -49.58 25.21
N ALA A 301 -2.19 -49.59 24.25
CA ALA A 301 -3.55 -49.14 24.52
C ALA A 301 -4.36 -50.39 24.83
N HIS A 302 -5.11 -50.34 25.92
CA HIS A 302 -6.22 -51.25 26.08
C HIS A 302 -7.32 -50.78 25.12
N VAL A 303 -7.65 -51.65 24.17
CA VAL A 303 -8.87 -51.54 23.36
C VAL A 303 -10.03 -52.01 24.23
#